data_AF-A0A671W6Q3-F1
#
_entry.id   AF-A0A671W6Q3-F1
#
_cell.length_a   1.000
_cell.length_b   1.000
_cell.length_c   1.000
_cell.angle_alpha   90.00
_cell.angle_beta   90.00
_cell.angle_gamma   90.00
#
_symmetry.space_group_name_H-M   'P 1'
#
loop_
_entity.id
_entity.type
_entity.pdbx_description
1 polymer ?
#
loop_
_entity_poly.entity_id
_entity_poly.type
_entity_poly.pdbx_seq_one_letter_code
_entity_poly.pdbx_strand_id
1 'polypeptide(L)' 'MDILNLWNDDPEEVLLDLGFGCDEPDLSGRIPARFINHQSQAKGINLQVFLEAQKDRLDLENPDVSSKSHF' A
#
# COMPACT_ATOMS: atom_id res chain seq x y z
N MET A 1 33.57 26.55 9.29
CA MET A 1 32.60 25.54 9.77
C MET A 1 31.26 26.24 9.81
N ASP A 2 30.56 26.24 8.69
CA ASP A 2 29.34 27.03 8.51
C ASP A 2 28.17 26.38 9.25
N ILE A 3 27.39 27.21 9.94
CA ILE A 3 26.25 26.83 10.79
C ILE A 3 25.18 26.06 9.99
N LEU A 4 25.15 26.22 8.66
CA LEU A 4 24.32 25.48 7.72
C LEU A 4 24.59 23.96 7.67
N ASN A 5 25.79 23.50 8.06
CA ASN A 5 26.11 22.07 8.12
C ASN A 5 25.62 21.40 9.41
N LEU A 6 25.03 22.15 10.36
CA LEU A 6 24.59 21.61 11.65
C LEU A 6 23.11 21.16 11.62
N TRP A 7 22.37 21.44 10.55
CA TRP A 7 20.92 21.20 10.41
C TRP A 7 20.53 20.58 9.06
N ASN A 8 21.43 19.83 8.43
CA ASN A 8 21.02 18.92 7.34
C ASN A 8 20.78 17.56 7.98
N ASP A 9 19.63 17.42 8.63
CA ASP A 9 19.14 16.08 8.98
C ASP A 9 19.07 15.28 7.67
N ASP A 10 19.55 14.03 7.73
CA ASP A 10 19.53 13.15 6.57
C ASP A 10 18.09 13.05 6.06
N PRO A 11 17.81 13.38 4.79
CA PRO A 11 16.47 13.29 4.25
C PRO A 11 15.84 11.89 4.44
N GLU A 12 16.63 10.83 4.50
CA GLU A 12 16.14 9.48 4.79
C GLU A 12 15.64 9.35 6.24
N GLU A 13 16.40 9.83 7.22
CA GLU A 13 16.03 9.83 8.64
C GLU A 13 14.77 10.65 8.89
N VAL A 14 14.66 11.83 8.26
CA VAL A 14 13.45 12.66 8.33
C VAL A 14 12.23 11.91 7.79
N LEU A 15 12.40 11.17 6.69
CA LEU A 15 11.31 10.39 6.10
C LEU A 15 10.92 9.20 6.99
N LEU A 16 11.89 8.51 7.59
CA LEU A 16 11.65 7.41 8.53
C LEU A 16 10.87 7.88 9.77
N ASP A 17 11.28 9.01 10.37
CA ASP A 17 10.60 9.61 11.53
C ASP A 17 9.16 10.05 11.20
N LEU A 18 8.90 10.44 9.94
CA LEU A 18 7.56 10.75 9.43
C LEU A 18 6.74 9.50 9.08
N GLY A 19 7.30 8.30 9.22
CA GLY A 19 6.64 7.01 8.98
C GLY A 19 6.68 6.54 7.52
N PHE A 20 7.52 7.14 6.67
CA PHE A 20 7.82 6.59 5.35
C PHE A 20 8.82 5.43 5.45
N GLY A 21 8.86 4.54 4.47
CA GLY A 21 9.86 3.46 4.40
C GLY A 21 9.67 2.32 5.41
N CYS A 22 8.65 2.38 6.28
CA CYS A 22 8.24 1.24 7.09
C CYS A 22 7.63 0.16 6.18
N ASP A 23 7.94 -1.10 6.45
CA ASP A 23 7.25 -2.23 5.81
C ASP A 23 5.74 -2.06 6.00
N GLU A 24 4.98 -2.15 4.90
CA GLU A 24 3.53 -2.14 5.02
C GLU A 24 3.12 -3.30 5.92
N PRO A 25 2.38 -3.03 7.02
CA PRO A 25 1.93 -4.11 7.90
C PRO A 25 1.07 -5.06 7.08
N ASP A 26 1.25 -6.37 7.30
CA ASP A 26 0.51 -7.40 6.57
C ASP A 26 -1.00 -7.13 6.65
N LEU A 27 -1.54 -6.63 5.53
CA LEU A 27 -2.93 -6.23 5.42
C LEU A 27 -3.86 -7.45 5.54
N SER A 28 -3.35 -8.65 5.23
CA SER A 28 -4.13 -9.89 5.32
C SER A 28 -4.55 -10.17 6.77
N GLY A 29 -3.70 -9.83 7.75
CA GLY A 29 -3.98 -9.97 9.18
C GLY A 29 -5.05 -9.00 9.71
N ARG A 30 -5.33 -7.90 8.99
CA ARG A 30 -6.35 -6.91 9.36
C ARG A 30 -7.75 -7.30 8.89
N ILE A 31 -7.85 -8.13 7.85
CA ILE A 31 -9.13 -8.55 7.26
C ILE A 31 -9.68 -9.73 8.07
N PRO A 32 -10.87 -9.60 8.69
CA PRO A 32 -11.46 -10.72 9.41
C PRO A 32 -11.75 -11.89 8.48
N ALA A 33 -11.32 -13.10 8.87
CA ALA A 33 -11.44 -14.33 8.08
C ALA A 33 -12.88 -14.62 7.59
N ARG A 34 -13.92 -14.14 8.29
CA ARG A 34 -15.32 -14.30 7.86
C ARG A 34 -15.59 -13.75 6.46
N PHE A 35 -14.92 -12.67 6.04
CA PHE A 35 -15.11 -12.06 4.73
C PHE A 35 -14.46 -12.84 3.59
N ILE A 36 -13.48 -13.68 3.92
CA ILE A 36 -12.76 -14.53 2.96
C ILE A 36 -13.42 -15.92 2.90
N ASN A 37 -13.77 -16.47 4.06
CA ASN A 37 -14.25 -17.84 4.19
C ASN A 37 -15.75 -18.01 3.92
N HIS A 38 -16.53 -16.92 3.87
CA HIS A 38 -17.97 -17.00 3.67
C HIS A 38 -18.40 -16.14 2.47
N GLN A 39 -19.34 -16.66 1.70
CA GLN A 39 -19.86 -15.96 0.54
C GLN A 39 -20.78 -14.80 0.94
N SER A 40 -20.70 -13.71 0.18
CA SER A 40 -21.65 -12.60 0.23
C SER A 40 -23.08 -13.08 -0.08
N GLN A 41 -24.06 -12.57 0.67
CA GLN A 41 -25.49 -12.79 0.40
C GLN A 41 -26.08 -11.78 -0.59
N ALA A 42 -25.35 -10.70 -0.90
CA ALA A 42 -25.79 -9.72 -1.87
C ALA A 42 -25.70 -10.28 -3.30
N LYS A 43 -26.74 -10.06 -4.10
CA LYS A 43 -26.79 -10.53 -5.49
C LYS A 43 -25.83 -9.72 -6.34
N GLY A 44 -25.06 -10.40 -7.20
CA GLY A 44 -24.18 -9.77 -8.18
C GLY A 44 -22.82 -9.30 -7.63
N ILE A 45 -22.51 -9.57 -6.35
CA ILE A 45 -21.20 -9.27 -5.78
C ILE A 45 -20.67 -10.47 -4.98
N ASN A 46 -19.42 -10.82 -5.24
CA ASN A 46 -18.64 -11.74 -4.42
C ASN A 46 -17.23 -11.16 -4.22
N LEU A 47 -16.43 -11.80 -3.37
CA LEU A 47 -15.09 -11.32 -3.06
C LEU A 47 -14.21 -11.21 -4.33
N GLN A 48 -14.32 -12.16 -5.25
CA GLN A 48 -13.56 -12.17 -6.50
C GLN A 48 -13.89 -10.94 -7.37
N VAL A 49 -15.18 -10.67 -7.60
CA VAL A 49 -15.66 -9.50 -8.36
C VAL A 49 -15.20 -8.19 -7.71
N PHE A 50 -15.23 -8.13 -6.37
CA PHE A 50 -14.71 -6.98 -5.64
C PHE A 50 -13.21 -6.80 -5.87
N LEU A 51 -12.41 -7.86 -5.73
CA LEU A 51 -10.95 -7.80 -5.90
C LEU A 51 -10.54 -7.42 -7.32
N GLU A 52 -11.22 -7.96 -8.34
CA GLU A 52 -11.02 -7.59 -9.74
C GLU A 52 -11.29 -6.09 -9.94
N ALA A 53 -12.43 -5.58 -9.44
CA ALA A 53 -12.76 -4.16 -9.55
C ALA A 53 -11.81 -3.23 -8.75
N GLN A 54 -11.13 -3.74 -7.72
CA GLN A 54 -10.08 -2.99 -7.02
C GLN A 54 -8.77 -2.98 -7.80
N LYS A 55 -8.40 -4.11 -8.41
CA LYS A 55 -7.21 -4.20 -9.28
C LYS A 55 -7.31 -3.25 -10.46
N ASP A 56 -8.44 -3.22 -11.15
CA ASP A 56 -8.64 -2.33 -12.30
C ASP A 56 -8.50 -0.84 -11.91
N ARG A 57 -8.98 -0.47 -10.71
CA ARG A 57 -8.84 0.89 -10.18
C ARG A 57 -7.39 1.22 -9.85
N LEU A 58 -6.68 0.32 -9.20
CA LEU A 58 -5.26 0.50 -8.89
C LEU A 58 -4.42 0.65 -10.16
N ASP A 59 -4.68 -0.19 -11.17
CA ASP A 59 -3.97 -0.15 -12.46
C ASP A 59 -4.25 1.17 -13.21
N LEU A 60 -5.46 1.75 -13.07
CA LEU A 60 -5.81 3.04 -13.65
C LEU A 60 -5.21 4.23 -12.88
N GLU A 61 -5.20 4.17 -11.55
CA GLU A 61 -4.73 5.24 -10.68
C GLU A 61 -3.20 5.30 -10.57
N ASN A 62 -2.51 4.16 -10.75
CA ASN A 62 -1.06 4.05 -10.70
C ASN A 62 -0.49 3.34 -11.94
N PRO A 63 -0.45 4.00 -13.11
CA PRO A 63 0.14 3.41 -14.32
C PRO A 63 1.65 3.13 -14.19
N ASP A 64 2.34 3.78 -13.24
CA ASP A 64 3.81 3.76 -13.13
C ASP A 64 4.39 2.68 -12.20
N VAL A 65 3.56 2.02 -11.36
CA VAL A 65 4.03 0.95 -10.45
C VAL A 65 4.15 -0.41 -11.13
N SER A 66 3.57 -0.58 -12.33
CA SER A 66 3.72 -1.80 -13.13
C SER A 66 5.15 -1.97 -13.69
N SER A 67 6.00 -0.95 -13.57
CA SER A 67 7.36 -0.91 -14.14
C SER A 67 8.47 -1.36 -13.19
N LYS A 68 8.18 -1.59 -11.89
CA LYS A 68 9.22 -1.77 -10.86
C LYS A 68 9.54 -3.22 -10.48
N SER A 69 8.92 -4.22 -11.11
CA SER A 69 9.21 -5.66 -10.89
C SER A 69 10.16 -6.26 -11.93
N HIS A 70 11.04 -5.43 -12.52
CA HIS A 70 12.15 -5.86 -13.37
C HIS A 70 13.48 -5.27 -12.84
N PHE A 71 13.93 -5.72 -11.67
CA PHE A 71 15.34 -5.70 -11.26
C PHE A 71 15.65 -6.94 -10.43
#